data_AF-A0A8J8EM87-F1
#
_entry.id   AF-A0A8J8EM87-F1
#
_cell.length_a   1.000
_cell.length_b   1.000
_cell.length_c   1.000
_cell.angle_alpha   90.00
_cell.angle_beta   90.00
_cell.angle_gamma   90.00
#
_symmetry.space_group_name_H-M   'P 1'
#
loop_
_entity.id
_entity.type
_entity.pdbx_description
1 polymer ?
#
loop_
_entity_poly.entity_id
_entity_poly.type
_entity_poly.pdbx_seq_one_letter_code
_entity_poly.pdbx_strand_id
1 'polypeptide(L)'
;MNLEVTLEFGKRNQYMYRFKLYNIMPANNPISKTELRELVLSWQILDAVSLALEDKRALFLILELAGEDDETTRLRAFVALGEILKRADSDLRMMVLERHLDVFINALSQENEKVTIKALRALGYLVEGVPLESKAFLKAAKTLVSLLESPDDMMRIETIDVLSKLQPLEDSKLVRTYINELVVSPDLYTKVAGFCLFLNMLNSSADSGHLTLILDEIPSLLQNDNEFIVELALDVLEKALSFPLLENVKIELLKISRIVDGLVYREGAPIIRLKAKKVSDLIDSVIST
;
A
#
# COMPACT_ATOMS: atom_id res chain seq x y z
N MET A 1 66.15 -8.33 -0.05
CA MET A 1 66.23 -8.76 1.36
C MET A 1 64.86 -9.34 1.69
N ASN A 2 64.75 -10.66 1.59
CA ASN A 2 63.50 -11.40 1.75
C ASN A 2 63.28 -11.64 3.25
N LEU A 3 62.09 -11.35 3.74
CA LEU A 3 61.61 -11.80 5.04
C LEU A 3 60.37 -12.65 4.78
N GLU A 4 60.61 -13.96 4.70
CA GLU A 4 59.58 -14.97 4.92
C GLU A 4 59.18 -14.92 6.39
N VAL A 5 57.88 -14.81 6.66
CA VAL A 5 57.33 -15.10 7.98
C VAL A 5 56.26 -16.17 7.80
N THR A 6 56.63 -17.39 8.15
CA THR A 6 55.76 -18.54 8.31
C THR A 6 55.00 -18.40 9.62
N LEU A 7 53.66 -18.46 9.58
CA LEU A 7 52.83 -18.69 10.76
C LEU A 7 51.79 -19.76 10.41
N GLU A 8 52.08 -21.01 10.78
CA GLU A 8 51.04 -22.00 11.05
C GLU A 8 50.46 -21.75 12.44
N PHE A 9 49.14 -21.75 12.60
CA PHE A 9 48.42 -22.46 13.68
C PHE A 9 46.91 -22.26 13.56
N GLY A 10 46.16 -23.38 13.61
CA GLY A 10 44.95 -23.47 14.45
C GLY A 10 43.58 -23.33 13.78
N LYS A 11 42.88 -24.47 13.65
CA LYS A 11 41.42 -24.54 13.47
C LYS A 11 40.69 -23.82 14.62
N ARG A 12 40.01 -22.70 14.35
CA ARG A 12 38.68 -22.27 14.88
C ARG A 12 38.41 -20.81 14.49
N ASN A 13 37.17 -20.55 14.05
CA ASN A 13 36.54 -19.25 13.71
C ASN A 13 36.40 -18.93 12.21
N GLN A 14 35.47 -19.60 11.54
CA GLN A 14 34.85 -19.15 10.28
C GLN A 14 33.78 -18.06 10.55
N TYR A 15 34.15 -16.95 11.17
CA TYR A 15 33.29 -15.75 11.23
C TYR A 15 34.16 -14.50 11.39
N MET A 16 34.93 -14.15 10.36
CA MET A 16 35.49 -12.80 10.24
C MET A 16 35.93 -12.54 8.79
N TYR A 17 34.98 -12.13 7.96
CA TYR A 17 35.25 -11.28 6.80
C TYR A 17 34.24 -10.12 6.82
N ARG A 18 34.35 -9.29 7.86
CA ARG A 18 34.00 -7.87 7.79
C ARG A 18 35.32 -7.15 7.60
N PHE A 19 35.54 -6.49 6.46
CA PHE A 19 36.17 -5.18 6.34
C PHE A 19 36.36 -4.79 4.87
N LYS A 20 35.71 -3.68 4.49
CA LYS A 20 36.10 -2.68 3.48
C LYS A 20 36.30 -3.14 2.02
N LEU A 21 35.22 -3.04 1.25
CA LEU A 21 35.28 -2.71 -0.19
C LEU A 21 34.87 -1.25 -0.48
N TYR A 22 34.71 -0.41 0.53
CA TYR A 22 34.63 1.04 0.34
C TYR A 22 36.03 1.63 0.37
N ASN A 23 36.72 1.53 -0.76
CA ASN A 23 37.60 2.57 -1.27
C ASN A 23 38.06 2.21 -2.69
N ILE A 24 37.82 3.16 -3.60
CA ILE A 24 38.21 3.17 -5.02
C ILE A 24 37.26 2.39 -5.95
N MET A 25 36.01 2.84 -6.07
CA MET A 25 35.37 2.82 -7.39
C MET A 25 35.52 4.22 -7.99
N PRO A 26 36.24 4.39 -9.12
CA PRO A 26 36.24 5.65 -9.82
C PRO A 26 34.81 5.99 -10.27
N ALA A 27 34.49 7.27 -10.40
CA ALA A 27 33.17 7.79 -10.81
C ALA A 27 32.64 7.26 -12.17
N ASN A 28 33.36 6.34 -12.84
CA ASN A 28 33.07 5.79 -14.15
C ASN A 28 32.96 4.25 -14.21
N ASN A 29 32.90 3.52 -13.09
CA ASN A 29 32.55 2.10 -13.14
C ASN A 29 31.27 1.82 -12.32
N PRO A 30 30.07 2.02 -12.90
CA PRO A 30 28.83 1.72 -12.21
C PRO A 30 28.72 0.22 -11.90
N ILE A 31 28.03 -0.11 -10.81
CA ILE A 31 27.78 -1.51 -10.45
C ILE A 31 27.02 -2.24 -11.57
N SER A 32 27.46 -3.44 -11.91
CA SER A 32 26.82 -4.27 -12.92
C SER A 32 25.57 -4.98 -12.38
N LYS A 33 24.71 -5.46 -13.29
CA LYS A 33 23.53 -6.27 -12.94
C LYS A 33 23.90 -7.52 -12.15
N THR A 34 24.99 -8.20 -12.53
CA THR A 34 25.44 -9.42 -11.86
C THR A 34 25.91 -9.13 -10.44
N GLU A 35 26.69 -8.05 -10.23
CA GLU A 35 27.13 -7.64 -8.90
C GLU A 35 25.94 -7.24 -8.02
N LEU A 36 24.97 -6.49 -8.56
CA LEU A 36 23.73 -6.20 -7.85
C LEU A 36 22.94 -7.45 -7.49
N ARG A 37 22.85 -8.43 -8.41
CA ARG A 37 22.19 -9.72 -8.12
C ARG A 37 22.88 -10.41 -6.95
N GLU A 38 24.20 -10.49 -6.94
CA GLU A 38 24.94 -11.12 -5.84
C GLU A 38 24.74 -10.39 -4.51
N LEU A 39 24.70 -9.05 -4.50
CA LEU A 39 24.37 -8.27 -3.30
C LEU A 39 22.97 -8.61 -2.78
N VAL A 40 21.97 -8.61 -3.68
CA VAL A 40 20.58 -8.92 -3.35
C VAL A 40 20.44 -10.36 -2.84
N LEU A 41 21.07 -11.32 -3.51
CA LEU A 41 21.06 -12.73 -3.12
C LEU A 41 21.87 -13.00 -1.84
N SER A 42 22.88 -12.19 -1.54
CA SER A 42 23.65 -12.32 -0.30
C SER A 42 23.04 -11.57 0.89
N TRP A 43 21.81 -11.04 0.74
CA TRP A 43 21.14 -10.21 1.74
C TRP A 43 21.92 -8.96 2.15
N GLN A 44 22.82 -8.49 1.29
CA GLN A 44 23.46 -7.18 1.42
C GLN A 44 22.50 -6.08 0.95
N ILE A 45 21.25 -6.13 1.45
CA ILE A 45 20.14 -5.30 1.00
C ILE A 45 20.46 -3.82 1.20
N LEU A 46 21.05 -3.45 2.34
CA LEU A 46 21.37 -2.05 2.61
C LEU A 46 22.47 -1.49 1.68
N ASP A 47 23.41 -2.33 1.24
CA ASP A 47 24.42 -1.93 0.25
C ASP A 47 23.75 -1.68 -1.12
N ALA A 48 22.89 -2.61 -1.56
CA ALA A 48 22.11 -2.44 -2.79
C ALA A 48 21.15 -1.23 -2.74
N VAL A 49 20.53 -0.99 -1.58
CA VAL A 49 19.65 0.18 -1.34
C VAL A 49 20.43 1.48 -1.44
N SER A 50 21.60 1.58 -0.81
CA SER A 50 22.45 2.79 -0.86
C SER A 50 22.81 3.13 -2.31
N LEU A 51 23.27 2.13 -3.07
CA LEU A 51 23.64 2.30 -4.47
C LEU A 51 22.45 2.76 -5.33
N ALA A 52 21.26 2.19 -5.11
CA ALA A 52 20.06 2.52 -5.88
C ALA A 52 19.49 3.91 -5.56
N LEU A 53 19.66 4.41 -4.33
CA LEU A 53 19.28 5.77 -3.94
C LEU A 53 20.26 6.82 -4.47
N GLU A 54 21.55 6.47 -4.62
CA GLU A 54 22.57 7.35 -5.18
C GLU A 54 22.56 7.37 -6.72
N ASP A 55 22.28 6.23 -7.37
CA ASP A 55 22.29 6.07 -8.82
C ASP A 55 21.05 5.33 -9.35
N LYS A 56 20.23 6.05 -10.12
CA LYS A 56 19.01 5.53 -10.77
C LYS A 56 19.27 4.30 -11.65
N ARG A 57 20.49 4.13 -12.20
CA ARG A 57 20.85 2.94 -12.97
C ARG A 57 20.78 1.67 -12.10
N ALA A 58 21.27 1.75 -10.87
CA ALA A 58 21.21 0.61 -9.95
C ALA A 58 19.76 0.28 -9.55
N LEU A 59 18.91 1.29 -9.35
CA LEU A 59 17.47 1.09 -9.14
C LEU A 59 16.82 0.36 -10.33
N PHE A 60 17.09 0.77 -11.57
CA PHE A 60 16.52 0.09 -12.74
C PHE A 60 17.00 -1.35 -12.86
N LEU A 61 18.26 -1.64 -12.53
CA LEU A 61 18.75 -3.01 -12.51
C LEU A 61 18.05 -3.85 -11.44
N ILE A 62 17.75 -3.30 -10.26
CA ILE A 62 16.96 -4.01 -9.24
C ILE A 62 15.51 -4.25 -9.70
N LEU A 63 14.91 -3.30 -10.42
CA LEU A 63 13.59 -3.49 -11.04
C LEU A 63 13.61 -4.62 -12.09
N GLU A 64 14.68 -4.74 -12.87
CA GLU A 64 14.86 -5.87 -13.78
C GLU A 64 14.99 -7.21 -13.02
N LEU A 65 15.76 -7.25 -11.92
CA LEU A 65 15.88 -8.46 -11.08
C LEU A 65 14.52 -8.88 -10.49
N ALA A 66 13.66 -7.93 -10.16
CA ALA A 66 12.31 -8.21 -9.65
C ALA A 66 11.39 -8.86 -10.70
N GLY A 67 11.72 -8.72 -11.99
CA GLY A 67 10.99 -9.35 -13.10
C GLY A 67 11.59 -10.66 -13.61
N GLU A 68 12.63 -11.21 -12.97
CA GLU A 68 13.25 -12.47 -13.40
C GLU A 68 12.39 -13.70 -13.04
N ASP A 69 12.60 -14.82 -13.74
CA ASP A 69 11.82 -16.05 -13.51
C ASP A 69 12.16 -16.71 -12.15
N ASP A 70 13.39 -16.53 -11.66
CA ASP A 70 13.85 -17.10 -10.40
C ASP A 70 13.16 -16.45 -9.18
N GLU A 71 12.40 -17.27 -8.45
CA GLU A 71 11.62 -16.82 -7.28
C GLU A 71 12.49 -16.18 -6.19
N THR A 72 13.68 -16.74 -5.94
CA THR A 72 14.58 -16.24 -4.88
C THR A 72 15.08 -14.84 -5.23
N THR A 73 15.45 -14.64 -6.49
CA THR A 73 15.87 -13.35 -7.04
C THR A 73 14.73 -12.35 -6.95
N ARG A 74 13.51 -12.68 -7.42
CA ARG A 74 12.35 -11.79 -7.31
C ARG A 74 12.05 -11.40 -5.87
N LEU A 75 11.96 -12.38 -4.98
CA LEU A 75 11.62 -12.16 -3.57
C LEU A 75 12.58 -11.16 -2.94
N ARG A 76 13.89 -11.36 -3.14
CA ARG A 76 14.92 -10.50 -2.54
C ARG A 76 15.02 -9.14 -3.24
N ALA A 77 14.78 -9.08 -4.54
CA ALA A 77 14.68 -7.82 -5.28
C ALA A 77 13.49 -6.99 -4.77
N PHE A 78 12.32 -7.57 -4.54
CA PHE A 78 11.19 -6.86 -3.94
C PHE A 78 11.44 -6.44 -2.49
N VAL A 79 12.22 -7.20 -1.71
CA VAL A 79 12.68 -6.73 -0.40
C VAL A 79 13.56 -5.48 -0.55
N ALA A 80 14.51 -5.48 -1.47
CA ALA A 80 15.35 -4.31 -1.75
C ALA A 80 14.52 -3.11 -2.23
N LEU A 81 13.58 -3.32 -3.16
CA LEU A 81 12.66 -2.28 -3.63
C LEU A 81 11.83 -1.71 -2.50
N GLY A 82 11.30 -2.53 -1.59
CA GLY A 82 10.57 -2.04 -0.42
C GLY A 82 11.41 -1.13 0.47
N GLU A 83 12.68 -1.50 0.72
CA GLU A 83 13.59 -0.66 1.50
C GLU A 83 14.01 0.63 0.76
N ILE A 84 14.17 0.58 -0.56
CA ILE A 84 14.47 1.77 -1.38
C ILE A 84 13.27 2.71 -1.35
N LEU A 85 12.07 2.22 -1.70
CA LEU A 85 10.87 3.03 -1.88
C LEU A 85 10.37 3.64 -0.57
N LYS A 86 10.56 2.96 0.56
CA LYS A 86 10.31 3.51 1.89
C LYS A 86 11.14 4.76 2.22
N ARG A 87 12.33 4.91 1.59
CA ARG A 87 13.27 6.02 1.82
C ARG A 87 13.29 7.02 0.66
N ALA A 88 12.67 6.67 -0.46
CA ALA A 88 12.60 7.50 -1.65
C ALA A 88 11.69 8.71 -1.43
N ASP A 89 12.09 9.84 -2.00
CA ASP A 89 11.21 11.02 -2.08
C ASP A 89 10.03 10.78 -3.04
N SER A 90 9.09 11.72 -3.06
CA SER A 90 7.90 11.63 -3.91
C SER A 90 8.23 11.62 -5.40
N ASP A 91 9.25 12.37 -5.83
CA ASP A 91 9.62 12.52 -7.24
C ASP A 91 10.18 11.21 -7.81
N LEU A 92 11.04 10.53 -7.04
CA LEU A 92 11.57 9.22 -7.41
C LEU A 92 10.46 8.17 -7.46
N ARG A 93 9.55 8.15 -6.47
CA ARG A 93 8.41 7.22 -6.45
C ARG A 93 7.48 7.44 -7.63
N MET A 94 7.15 8.69 -7.95
CA MET A 94 6.34 9.04 -9.12
C MET A 94 6.99 8.56 -10.43
N MET A 95 8.29 8.79 -10.60
CA MET A 95 9.02 8.30 -11.79
C MET A 95 9.01 6.77 -11.91
N VAL A 96 9.19 6.05 -10.80
CA VAL A 96 9.10 4.58 -10.79
C VAL A 96 7.68 4.13 -11.11
N LEU A 97 6.67 4.78 -10.53
CA LEU A 97 5.27 4.44 -10.72
C LEU A 97 4.84 4.61 -12.19
N GLU A 98 5.20 5.72 -12.83
CA GLU A 98 4.87 6.00 -14.23
C GLU A 98 5.49 4.99 -15.22
N ARG A 99 6.72 4.53 -14.94
CA ARG A 99 7.52 3.74 -15.89
C ARG A 99 7.53 2.25 -15.60
N HIS A 100 7.30 1.85 -14.35
CA HIS A 100 7.58 0.50 -13.86
C HIS A 100 6.49 -0.07 -12.94
N LEU A 101 5.30 0.54 -12.86
CA LEU A 101 4.16 -0.05 -12.13
C LEU A 101 3.92 -1.52 -12.53
N ASP A 102 4.08 -1.84 -13.81
CA ASP A 102 3.87 -3.19 -14.34
C ASP A 102 4.80 -4.25 -13.73
N VAL A 103 6.00 -3.88 -13.27
CA VAL A 103 6.90 -4.80 -12.56
C VAL A 103 6.25 -5.30 -11.26
N PHE A 104 5.59 -4.40 -10.53
CA PHE A 104 4.89 -4.74 -9.30
C PHE A 104 3.61 -5.51 -9.61
N ILE A 105 2.78 -5.02 -10.54
CA ILE A 105 1.50 -5.64 -10.89
C ILE A 105 1.68 -7.07 -11.41
N ASN A 106 2.69 -7.33 -12.25
CA ASN A 106 2.93 -8.66 -12.81
C ASN A 106 3.42 -9.67 -11.76
N ALA A 107 3.95 -9.22 -10.63
CA ALA A 107 4.38 -10.07 -9.53
C ALA A 107 3.27 -10.37 -8.52
N LEU A 108 2.09 -9.77 -8.67
CA LEU A 108 0.93 -10.00 -7.80
C LEU A 108 0.14 -11.22 -8.30
N SER A 109 0.42 -12.39 -7.72
CA SER A 109 -0.33 -13.61 -8.00
C SER A 109 -0.66 -14.40 -6.73
N GLN A 110 -1.76 -15.17 -6.78
CA GLN A 110 -2.11 -16.09 -5.70
C GLN A 110 -1.17 -17.33 -5.66
N GLU A 111 -0.54 -17.67 -6.78
CA GLU A 111 0.31 -18.86 -6.89
C GLU A 111 1.68 -18.71 -6.20
N ASN A 112 2.20 -17.48 -6.09
CA ASN A 112 3.51 -17.21 -5.49
C ASN A 112 3.40 -16.24 -4.30
N GLU A 113 2.72 -16.70 -3.25
CA GLU A 113 2.36 -15.89 -2.08
C GLU A 113 3.57 -15.14 -1.50
N LYS A 114 4.73 -15.80 -1.34
CA LYS A 114 5.91 -15.17 -0.73
C LYS A 114 6.45 -13.99 -1.54
N VAL A 115 6.51 -14.11 -2.85
CA VAL A 115 6.88 -12.99 -3.73
C VAL A 115 5.80 -11.92 -3.68
N THR A 116 4.53 -12.30 -3.79
CA THR A 116 3.38 -11.40 -3.75
C THR A 116 3.36 -10.54 -2.50
N ILE A 117 3.59 -11.10 -1.30
CA ILE A 117 3.67 -10.31 -0.06
C ILE A 117 4.78 -9.25 -0.12
N LYS A 118 5.95 -9.57 -0.69
CA LYS A 118 7.05 -8.58 -0.80
C LYS A 118 6.75 -7.54 -1.87
N ALA A 119 6.13 -7.93 -2.96
CA ALA A 119 5.67 -7.02 -4.00
C ALA A 119 4.59 -6.06 -3.49
N LEU A 120 3.61 -6.55 -2.71
CA LEU A 120 2.57 -5.73 -2.06
C LEU A 120 3.18 -4.68 -1.15
N ARG A 121 4.11 -5.07 -0.26
CA ARG A 121 4.79 -4.11 0.64
C ARG A 121 5.54 -3.03 -0.13
N ALA A 122 6.27 -3.42 -1.18
CA ALA A 122 7.01 -2.47 -2.00
C ALA A 122 6.05 -1.53 -2.76
N LEU A 123 4.96 -2.07 -3.31
CA LEU A 123 3.92 -1.30 -3.98
C LEU A 123 3.22 -0.32 -3.03
N GLY A 124 2.95 -0.73 -1.78
CA GLY A 124 2.37 0.14 -0.75
C GLY A 124 3.20 1.39 -0.52
N TYR A 125 4.53 1.25 -0.39
CA TYR A 125 5.42 2.42 -0.30
C TYR A 125 5.48 3.23 -1.60
N LEU A 126 5.37 2.58 -2.75
CA LEU A 126 5.40 3.24 -4.07
C LEU A 126 4.21 4.19 -4.28
N VAL A 127 3.00 3.74 -3.93
CA VAL A 127 1.75 4.47 -4.20
C VAL A 127 1.38 5.47 -3.09
N GLU A 128 2.00 5.38 -1.92
CA GLU A 128 1.67 6.22 -0.77
C GLU A 128 1.85 7.71 -1.06
N GLY A 129 0.72 8.44 -1.11
CA GLY A 129 0.68 9.88 -1.38
C GLY A 129 0.91 10.26 -2.85
N VAL A 130 0.87 9.29 -3.79
CA VAL A 130 1.06 9.53 -5.22
C VAL A 130 -0.26 9.25 -5.97
N PRO A 131 -0.96 10.30 -6.45
CA PRO A 131 -2.19 10.11 -7.23
C PRO A 131 -1.94 9.45 -8.59
N LEU A 132 -2.84 8.56 -9.00
CA LEU A 132 -2.76 7.78 -10.24
C LEU A 132 -3.82 8.20 -11.25
N GLU A 133 -3.40 8.35 -12.50
CA GLU A 133 -4.30 8.42 -13.66
C GLU A 133 -5.32 7.27 -13.65
N SER A 134 -6.57 7.56 -14.01
CA SER A 134 -7.70 6.63 -13.90
C SER A 134 -7.40 5.25 -14.49
N LYS A 135 -6.69 5.17 -15.63
CA LYS A 135 -6.32 3.90 -16.27
C LYS A 135 -5.37 3.06 -15.41
N ALA A 136 -4.33 3.68 -14.86
CA ALA A 136 -3.33 3.00 -14.03
C ALA A 136 -3.93 2.60 -12.67
N PHE A 137 -4.73 3.50 -12.07
CA PHE A 137 -5.49 3.24 -10.86
C PHE A 137 -6.37 1.99 -11.00
N LEU A 138 -7.21 1.93 -12.04
CA LEU A 138 -8.13 0.80 -12.25
C LEU A 138 -7.39 -0.51 -12.53
N LYS A 139 -6.27 -0.47 -13.24
CA LYS A 139 -5.43 -1.66 -13.45
C LYS A 139 -4.92 -2.20 -12.11
N ALA A 140 -4.31 -1.34 -11.30
CA ALA A 140 -3.78 -1.71 -9.99
C ALA A 140 -4.89 -2.19 -9.04
N ALA A 141 -5.99 -1.44 -8.93
CA ALA A 141 -7.11 -1.77 -8.06
C ALA A 141 -7.73 -3.13 -8.41
N LYS A 142 -7.95 -3.42 -9.69
CA LYS A 142 -8.49 -4.72 -10.13
C LYS A 142 -7.56 -5.87 -9.82
N THR A 143 -6.25 -5.70 -10.04
CA THR A 143 -5.28 -6.73 -9.67
C THR A 143 -5.28 -6.97 -8.17
N LEU A 144 -5.28 -5.91 -7.35
CA LEU A 144 -5.34 -6.03 -5.89
C LEU A 144 -6.63 -6.72 -5.42
N VAL A 145 -7.80 -6.31 -5.93
CA VAL A 145 -9.08 -6.92 -5.55
C VAL A 145 -9.11 -8.42 -5.90
N SER A 146 -8.51 -8.84 -7.02
CA SER A 146 -8.42 -10.27 -7.35
C SER A 146 -7.60 -11.10 -6.35
N LEU A 147 -6.70 -10.49 -5.58
CA LEU A 147 -5.96 -11.20 -4.53
C LEU A 147 -6.82 -11.48 -3.28
N LEU A 148 -7.96 -10.78 -3.11
CA LEU A 148 -8.86 -10.97 -1.97
C LEU A 148 -9.65 -12.30 -2.03
N GLU A 149 -9.60 -13.00 -3.17
CA GLU A 149 -10.12 -14.37 -3.30
C GLU A 149 -9.25 -15.38 -2.55
N SER A 150 -8.01 -15.03 -2.23
CA SER A 150 -7.11 -15.88 -1.45
C SER A 150 -7.60 -16.02 0.00
N PRO A 151 -7.58 -17.24 0.57
CA PRO A 151 -7.89 -17.44 1.99
C PRO A 151 -6.75 -16.99 2.93
N ASP A 152 -5.57 -16.64 2.41
CA ASP A 152 -4.41 -16.26 3.24
C ASP A 152 -4.62 -14.90 3.93
N ASP A 153 -4.57 -14.92 5.26
CA ASP A 153 -4.79 -13.73 6.09
C ASP A 153 -3.73 -12.64 5.85
N MET A 154 -2.47 -13.03 5.65
CA MET A 154 -1.39 -12.07 5.42
C MET A 154 -1.55 -11.39 4.05
N MET A 155 -1.89 -12.15 3.01
CA MET A 155 -2.18 -11.61 1.68
C MET A 155 -3.35 -10.63 1.74
N ARG A 156 -4.41 -10.98 2.47
CA ARG A 156 -5.55 -10.09 2.66
C ARG A 156 -5.17 -8.80 3.37
N ILE A 157 -4.43 -8.89 4.48
CA ILE A 157 -3.97 -7.72 5.25
C ILE A 157 -3.13 -6.79 4.37
N GLU A 158 -2.12 -7.33 3.68
CA GLU A 158 -1.21 -6.54 2.85
C GLU A 158 -1.94 -5.97 1.62
N THR A 159 -2.89 -6.70 1.04
CA THR A 159 -3.70 -6.21 -0.08
C THR A 159 -4.57 -5.02 0.33
N ILE A 160 -5.26 -5.12 1.47
CA ILE A 160 -6.07 -4.03 2.02
C ILE A 160 -5.20 -2.83 2.41
N ASP A 161 -4.00 -3.06 2.95
CA ASP A 161 -3.03 -1.99 3.24
C ASP A 161 -2.66 -1.21 1.97
N VAL A 162 -2.36 -1.89 0.85
CA VAL A 162 -2.08 -1.21 -0.43
C VAL A 162 -3.32 -0.49 -0.97
N LEU A 163 -4.50 -1.12 -0.93
CA LEU A 163 -5.75 -0.49 -1.39
C LEU A 163 -6.07 0.78 -0.60
N SER A 164 -5.79 0.81 0.71
CA SER A 164 -5.99 1.99 1.55
C SER A 164 -5.01 3.13 1.24
N LYS A 165 -3.94 2.88 0.49
CA LYS A 165 -2.97 3.90 0.02
C LYS A 165 -3.15 4.28 -1.45
N LEU A 166 -3.94 3.51 -2.19
CA LEU A 166 -4.12 3.71 -3.63
C LEU A 166 -5.03 4.91 -3.90
N GLN A 167 -4.46 5.98 -4.45
CA GLN A 167 -5.14 7.26 -4.66
C GLN A 167 -5.44 7.48 -6.15
N PRO A 168 -6.70 7.67 -6.56
CA PRO A 168 -6.99 8.14 -7.92
C PRO A 168 -6.69 9.64 -8.04
N LEU A 169 -6.19 10.08 -9.20
CA LEU A 169 -5.96 11.50 -9.50
C LEU A 169 -7.26 12.30 -9.59
N GLU A 170 -8.32 11.66 -10.08
CA GLU A 170 -9.62 12.29 -10.32
C GLU A 170 -10.73 11.46 -9.70
N ASP A 171 -11.80 12.11 -9.26
CA ASP A 171 -13.04 11.47 -8.84
C ASP A 171 -13.96 11.12 -10.02
N SER A 172 -13.40 10.81 -11.20
CA SER A 172 -14.13 10.68 -12.46
C SER A 172 -15.28 9.66 -12.39
N LYS A 173 -16.29 9.80 -13.29
CA LYS A 173 -17.42 8.84 -13.37
C LYS A 173 -16.94 7.40 -13.50
N LEU A 174 -15.84 7.16 -14.22
CA LEU A 174 -15.28 5.82 -14.40
C LEU A 174 -14.76 5.25 -13.07
N VAL A 175 -14.03 6.05 -12.29
CA VAL A 175 -13.53 5.68 -10.95
C VAL A 175 -14.70 5.42 -10.00
N ARG A 176 -15.68 6.34 -9.96
CA ARG A 176 -16.88 6.20 -9.11
C ARG A 176 -17.68 4.94 -9.43
N THR A 177 -17.90 4.63 -10.70
CA THR A 177 -18.65 3.42 -11.09
C THR A 177 -17.96 2.16 -10.59
N TYR A 178 -16.63 2.06 -10.73
CA TYR A 178 -15.88 0.89 -10.25
C TYR A 178 -15.89 0.79 -8.73
N ILE A 179 -15.71 1.91 -8.01
CA ILE A 179 -15.80 1.92 -6.55
C ILE A 179 -17.20 1.48 -6.08
N ASN A 180 -18.26 1.98 -6.73
CA ASN A 180 -19.63 1.58 -6.43
C ASN A 180 -19.85 0.08 -6.66
N GLU A 181 -19.31 -0.50 -7.74
CA GLU A 181 -19.35 -1.95 -8.01
C GLU A 181 -18.75 -2.77 -6.85
N LEU A 182 -17.64 -2.30 -6.28
CA LEU A 182 -17.00 -2.96 -5.14
C LEU A 182 -17.82 -2.82 -3.86
N VAL A 183 -18.34 -1.61 -3.59
CA VAL A 183 -19.13 -1.31 -2.38
C VAL A 183 -20.41 -2.13 -2.30
N VAL A 184 -21.09 -2.37 -3.43
CA VAL A 184 -22.31 -3.20 -3.46
C VAL A 184 -22.03 -4.70 -3.51
N SER A 185 -20.76 -5.11 -3.52
CA SER A 185 -20.40 -6.53 -3.51
C SER A 185 -20.92 -7.22 -2.25
N PRO A 186 -21.47 -8.45 -2.36
CA PRO A 186 -21.84 -9.24 -1.19
C PRO A 186 -20.63 -9.77 -0.42
N ASP A 187 -19.44 -9.83 -1.05
CA ASP A 187 -18.21 -10.23 -0.38
C ASP A 187 -17.68 -9.11 0.53
N LEU A 188 -17.41 -9.45 1.80
CA LEU A 188 -17.04 -8.47 2.83
C LEU A 188 -15.76 -7.72 2.46
N TYR A 189 -14.71 -8.42 2.02
CA TYR A 189 -13.42 -7.79 1.79
C TYR A 189 -13.34 -7.04 0.46
N THR A 190 -14.10 -7.48 -0.55
CA THR A 190 -14.37 -6.70 -1.76
C THR A 190 -15.09 -5.40 -1.42
N LYS A 191 -16.08 -5.45 -0.53
CA LYS A 191 -16.76 -4.26 -0.03
C LYS A 191 -15.80 -3.34 0.73
N VAL A 192 -15.01 -3.87 1.67
CA VAL A 192 -13.97 -3.10 2.39
C VAL A 192 -13.00 -2.43 1.42
N ALA A 193 -12.56 -3.13 0.36
CA ALA A 193 -11.74 -2.54 -0.69
C ALA A 193 -12.44 -1.35 -1.37
N GLY A 194 -13.73 -1.48 -1.69
CA GLY A 194 -14.56 -0.38 -2.18
C GLY A 194 -14.55 0.83 -1.25
N PHE A 195 -14.73 0.63 0.06
CA PHE A 195 -14.69 1.72 1.04
C PHE A 195 -13.30 2.35 1.21
N CYS A 196 -12.22 1.57 1.16
CA CYS A 196 -10.85 2.10 1.14
C CYS A 196 -10.61 3.02 -0.06
N LEU A 197 -10.99 2.56 -1.26
CA LEU A 197 -10.83 3.34 -2.49
C LEU A 197 -11.75 4.57 -2.51
N PHE A 198 -12.96 4.46 -1.96
CA PHE A 198 -13.90 5.57 -1.81
C PHE A 198 -13.29 6.67 -0.92
N LEU A 199 -12.75 6.31 0.26
CA LEU A 199 -12.10 7.27 1.15
C LEU A 199 -10.99 8.05 0.45
N ASN A 200 -10.15 7.35 -0.31
CA ASN A 200 -9.08 7.97 -1.07
C ASN A 200 -9.62 8.87 -2.19
N MET A 201 -10.61 8.41 -2.94
CA MET A 201 -11.24 9.20 -4.00
C MET A 201 -11.79 10.55 -3.49
N LEU A 202 -12.29 10.62 -2.25
CA LEU A 202 -12.75 11.90 -1.67
C LEU A 202 -11.65 12.95 -1.52
N ASN A 203 -10.37 12.57 -1.56
CA ASN A 203 -9.27 13.55 -1.60
C ASN A 203 -9.14 14.26 -2.97
N SER A 204 -9.72 13.68 -4.02
CA SER A 204 -9.74 14.22 -5.37
C SER A 204 -11.08 14.86 -5.75
N SER A 205 -12.06 14.84 -4.85
CA SER A 205 -13.34 15.50 -5.09
C SER A 205 -13.30 16.97 -4.70
N ALA A 206 -13.88 17.82 -5.55
CA ALA A 206 -13.87 19.27 -5.36
C ALA A 206 -15.00 19.76 -4.43
N ASP A 207 -16.19 19.16 -4.55
CA ASP A 207 -17.41 19.73 -3.97
C ASP A 207 -18.44 18.70 -3.47
N SER A 208 -18.21 17.39 -3.64
CA SER A 208 -19.19 16.35 -3.31
C SER A 208 -18.62 15.24 -2.44
N GLY A 209 -19.36 14.91 -1.37
CA GLY A 209 -19.08 13.76 -0.53
C GLY A 209 -19.59 12.44 -1.12
N HIS A 210 -20.31 12.48 -2.25
CA HIS A 210 -20.86 11.31 -2.95
C HIS A 210 -21.56 10.29 -2.04
N LEU A 211 -22.27 10.75 -1.00
CA LEU A 211 -22.83 9.88 0.05
C LEU A 211 -23.76 8.80 -0.51
N THR A 212 -24.53 9.11 -1.55
CA THR A 212 -25.43 8.15 -2.21
C THR A 212 -24.74 6.88 -2.74
N LEU A 213 -23.42 6.88 -2.93
CA LEU A 213 -22.66 5.68 -3.33
C LEU A 213 -22.49 4.67 -2.19
N ILE A 214 -22.59 5.10 -0.92
CA ILE A 214 -22.19 4.29 0.23
C ILE A 214 -23.26 4.16 1.32
N LEU A 215 -24.30 5.01 1.32
CA LEU A 215 -25.24 5.14 2.44
C LEU A 215 -26.00 3.86 2.77
N ASP A 216 -26.37 3.06 1.77
CA ASP A 216 -27.12 1.82 2.00
C ASP A 216 -26.22 0.69 2.52
N GLU A 217 -24.92 0.75 2.23
CA GLU A 217 -23.96 -0.32 2.52
C GLU A 217 -23.17 -0.10 3.80
N ILE A 218 -22.94 1.17 4.19
CA ILE A 218 -22.14 1.54 5.35
C ILE A 218 -22.68 1.01 6.71
N PRO A 219 -24.01 0.83 6.93
CA PRO A 219 -24.50 0.21 8.17
C PRO A 219 -23.90 -1.18 8.42
N SER A 220 -23.68 -1.97 7.36
CA SER A 220 -23.11 -3.31 7.48
C SER A 220 -21.66 -3.30 7.96
N LEU A 221 -20.90 -2.24 7.66
CA LEU A 221 -19.54 -2.05 8.16
C LEU A 221 -19.53 -1.50 9.59
N LEU A 222 -20.41 -0.53 9.90
CA LEU A 222 -20.53 0.05 11.24
C LEU A 222 -20.95 -0.99 12.30
N GLN A 223 -21.75 -1.97 11.90
CA GLN A 223 -22.22 -3.05 12.77
C GLN A 223 -21.31 -4.29 12.75
N ASN A 224 -20.15 -4.21 12.10
CA ASN A 224 -19.22 -5.32 12.00
C ASN A 224 -18.46 -5.57 13.32
N ASP A 225 -18.11 -6.82 13.60
CA ASP A 225 -17.32 -7.16 14.78
C ASP A 225 -15.85 -6.70 14.66
N ASN A 226 -15.32 -6.65 13.44
CA ASN A 226 -13.94 -6.26 13.19
C ASN A 226 -13.73 -4.75 13.39
N GLU A 227 -12.86 -4.39 14.34
CA GLU A 227 -12.59 -2.98 14.70
C GLU A 227 -12.03 -2.14 13.55
N PHE A 228 -11.20 -2.72 12.68
CA PHE A 228 -10.67 -2.02 11.50
C PHE A 228 -11.79 -1.64 10.52
N ILE A 229 -12.76 -2.53 10.30
CA ILE A 229 -13.89 -2.28 9.38
C ILE A 229 -14.80 -1.18 9.93
N VAL A 230 -15.05 -1.19 11.24
CA VAL A 230 -15.85 -0.14 11.89
C VAL A 230 -15.13 1.20 11.85
N GLU A 231 -13.83 1.23 12.13
CA GLU A 231 -13.02 2.44 12.05
C GLU A 231 -13.00 3.01 10.62
N LEU A 232 -12.82 2.17 9.59
CA LEU A 232 -12.90 2.58 8.19
C LEU A 232 -14.24 3.24 7.85
N ALA A 233 -15.35 2.66 8.30
CA ALA A 233 -16.67 3.24 8.06
C ALA A 233 -16.82 4.62 8.73
N LEU A 234 -16.31 4.79 9.95
CA LEU A 234 -16.32 6.08 10.63
C LEU A 234 -15.46 7.12 9.90
N ASP A 235 -14.28 6.73 9.40
CA ASP A 235 -13.41 7.62 8.62
C ASP A 235 -14.07 8.06 7.31
N VAL A 236 -14.76 7.13 6.63
CA VAL A 236 -15.53 7.43 5.42
C VAL A 236 -16.65 8.42 5.72
N LEU A 237 -17.44 8.22 6.79
CA LEU A 237 -18.48 9.17 7.17
C LEU A 237 -17.91 10.53 7.51
N GLU A 238 -16.86 10.59 8.33
CA GLU A 238 -16.20 11.83 8.73
C GLU A 238 -15.78 12.63 7.49
N LYS A 239 -15.11 11.96 6.53
CA LYS A 239 -14.64 12.62 5.31
C LYS A 239 -15.79 13.02 4.40
N ALA A 240 -16.75 12.14 4.14
CA ALA A 240 -17.87 12.43 3.24
C ALA A 240 -18.78 13.55 3.75
N LEU A 241 -19.02 13.62 5.06
CA LEU A 241 -19.82 14.67 5.71
C LEU A 241 -19.10 16.02 5.80
N SER A 242 -17.81 16.09 5.47
CA SER A 242 -17.09 17.37 5.38
C SER A 242 -17.46 18.20 4.13
N PHE A 243 -18.16 17.59 3.17
CA PHE A 243 -18.64 18.24 1.96
C PHE A 243 -20.09 18.72 2.11
N PRO A 244 -20.53 19.74 1.34
CA PRO A 244 -21.93 20.16 1.30
C PRO A 244 -22.86 19.00 0.94
N LEU A 245 -23.93 18.82 1.72
CA LEU A 245 -24.95 17.83 1.43
C LEU A 245 -25.96 18.38 0.42
N LEU A 246 -25.91 17.88 -0.81
CA LEU A 246 -26.80 18.33 -1.88
C LEU A 246 -28.01 17.40 -2.05
N GLU A 247 -27.90 16.15 -1.61
CA GLU A 247 -28.92 15.13 -1.72
C GLU A 247 -29.83 15.08 -0.49
N ASN A 248 -31.13 14.80 -0.70
CA ASN A 248 -32.07 14.58 0.39
C ASN A 248 -31.95 13.14 0.93
N VAL A 249 -30.99 12.92 1.82
CA VAL A 249 -30.66 11.63 2.44
C VAL A 249 -30.90 11.63 3.95
N LYS A 250 -31.81 12.49 4.42
CA LYS A 250 -32.07 12.70 5.85
C LYS A 250 -32.52 11.42 6.55
N ILE A 251 -33.32 10.58 5.89
CA ILE A 251 -33.86 9.36 6.48
C ILE A 251 -32.74 8.34 6.71
N GLU A 252 -31.85 8.20 5.73
CA GLU A 252 -30.70 7.32 5.72
C GLU A 252 -29.71 7.75 6.81
N LEU A 253 -29.37 9.05 6.86
CA LEU A 253 -28.48 9.59 7.88
C LEU A 253 -29.05 9.47 9.30
N LEU A 254 -30.37 9.62 9.50
CA LEU A 254 -30.99 9.36 10.81
C LEU A 254 -30.87 7.90 11.25
N LYS A 255 -30.95 6.94 10.32
CA LYS A 255 -30.73 5.52 10.63
C LYS A 255 -29.27 5.28 11.01
N ILE A 256 -28.34 5.85 10.25
CA ILE A 256 -26.90 5.77 10.51
C ILE A 256 -26.54 6.40 11.85
N SER A 257 -27.10 7.58 12.16
CA SER A 257 -26.89 8.29 13.43
C SER A 257 -27.18 7.38 14.63
N ARG A 258 -28.29 6.65 14.61
CA ARG A 258 -28.64 5.71 15.69
C ARG A 258 -27.60 4.61 15.89
N ILE A 259 -27.00 4.13 14.79
CA ILE A 259 -25.93 3.13 14.86
C ILE A 259 -24.68 3.77 15.45
N VAL A 260 -24.29 4.96 14.96
CA VAL A 260 -23.12 5.71 15.43
C VAL A 260 -23.25 6.08 16.92
N ASP A 261 -24.43 6.49 17.38
CA ASP A 261 -24.69 6.78 18.80
C ASP A 261 -24.51 5.53 19.68
N GLY A 262 -24.87 4.35 19.16
CA GLY A 262 -24.55 3.08 19.80
C GLY A 262 -23.03 2.84 19.89
N LEU A 263 -22.29 3.18 18.83
CA LEU A 263 -20.83 3.02 18.76
C LEU A 263 -20.07 3.91 19.76
N VAL A 264 -20.66 5.03 20.21
CA VAL A 264 -20.09 5.88 21.28
C VAL A 264 -19.87 5.12 22.59
N TYR A 265 -20.64 4.05 22.82
CA TYR A 265 -20.55 3.20 24.00
C TYR A 265 -19.98 1.81 23.73
N ARG A 266 -19.50 1.55 22.50
CA ARG A 266 -18.96 0.24 22.11
C ARG A 266 -17.78 -0.15 23.02
N GLU A 267 -17.77 -1.41 23.45
CA GLU A 267 -16.61 -2.02 24.11
C GLU A 267 -15.50 -2.31 23.10
N GLY A 268 -14.23 -2.31 23.53
CA GLY A 268 -13.07 -2.47 22.65
C GLY A 268 -12.25 -1.19 22.49
N ALA A 269 -11.71 -0.97 21.29
CA ALA A 269 -10.76 0.10 21.02
C ALA A 269 -11.37 1.49 21.27
N PRO A 270 -10.72 2.35 22.09
CA PRO A 270 -11.24 3.67 22.44
C PRO A 270 -11.34 4.63 21.25
N ILE A 271 -10.57 4.39 20.19
CA ILE A 271 -10.58 5.21 18.97
C ILE A 271 -11.93 5.17 18.25
N ILE A 272 -12.61 4.02 18.26
CA ILE A 272 -13.94 3.87 17.66
C ILE A 272 -14.94 4.79 18.36
N ARG A 273 -14.96 4.80 19.70
CA ARG A 273 -15.84 5.68 20.48
C ARG A 273 -15.54 7.16 20.23
N LEU A 274 -14.26 7.51 20.10
CA LEU A 274 -13.83 8.88 19.81
C LEU A 274 -14.32 9.34 18.43
N LYS A 275 -14.07 8.54 17.39
CA LYS A 275 -14.51 8.81 16.03
C LYS A 275 -16.04 8.81 15.92
N ALA A 276 -16.73 7.90 16.61
CA ALA A 276 -18.19 7.85 16.65
C ALA A 276 -18.80 9.15 17.22
N LYS A 277 -18.25 9.70 18.30
CA LYS A 277 -18.69 11.01 18.82
C LYS A 277 -18.54 12.11 17.78
N LYS A 278 -17.36 12.18 17.15
CA LYS A 278 -17.08 13.18 16.12
C LYS A 278 -18.02 13.05 14.91
N VAL A 279 -18.28 11.83 14.46
CA VAL A 279 -19.22 11.56 13.36
C VAL A 279 -20.66 11.88 13.77
N SER A 280 -21.08 11.57 15.00
CA SER A 280 -22.41 11.95 15.53
C SER A 280 -22.61 13.47 15.49
N ASP A 281 -21.64 14.24 16.02
CA ASP A 281 -21.65 15.71 16.00
C ASP A 281 -21.71 16.27 14.55
N LEU A 282 -21.01 15.63 13.61
CA LEU A 282 -21.04 16.00 12.18
C LEU A 282 -22.42 15.73 11.55
N ILE A 283 -23.01 14.56 11.82
CA ILE A 283 -24.34 14.21 11.31
C ILE A 283 -25.37 15.21 11.83
N ASP A 284 -25.35 15.54 13.12
CA ASP A 284 -26.26 16.53 13.72
C ASP A 284 -26.14 17.90 13.05
N SER A 285 -24.90 18.34 12.78
CA SER A 285 -24.62 19.60 12.10
C SER A 285 -25.20 19.64 10.69
N VAL A 286 -25.07 18.53 9.95
CA VAL A 286 -25.56 18.40 8.57
C VAL A 286 -27.08 18.28 8.50
N ILE A 287 -27.72 17.51 9.39
CA ILE A 287 -29.18 17.30 9.39
C ILE A 287 -29.97 18.51 9.93
N SER A 288 -29.34 19.33 10.76
CA SER A 288 -29.95 20.53 11.35
C SER A 288 -29.97 21.75 10.42
N THR A 289 -29.26 21.66 9.29
CA THR A 289 -29.23 22.70 8.23
C THR A 289 -30.38 22.49 7.24
#